data_AF-A0A0G1GXC4-F1
#
_entry.id   AF-A0A0G1GXC4-F1
#
_cell.length_a   1.000
_cell.length_b   1.000
_cell.length_c   1.000
_cell.angle_alpha   90.00
_cell.angle_beta   90.00
_cell.angle_gamma   90.00
#
_symmetry.space_group_name_H-M   'P 1'
#
loop_
_entity.id
_entity.type
_entity.pdbx_description
1 polymer ?
#
loop_
_entity_poly.entity_id
_entity_poly.type
_entity_poly.pdbx_seq_one_letter_code
_entity_poly.pdbx_strand_id
1 'polypeptide(L)'
;IYQDRTFDFKLKTPPASDLLRKAAGVEKGAANPKTGKVGKISKSKLKEIAERKMEDLNSNDIEGAMKVIAGTARSMGIEVKD
;
A
#
# COMPACT_ATOMS: atom_id res chain seq x y z
N ILE A 1 12.88 -22.81 -4.37
CA ILE A 1 13.55 -23.73 -5.31
C ILE A 1 14.34 -24.70 -4.46
N TYR A 2 14.02 -25.99 -4.58
CA TYR A 2 14.61 -27.09 -3.81
C TYR A 2 15.65 -27.83 -4.66
N GLN A 3 16.44 -28.72 -4.04
CA GLN A 3 17.51 -29.47 -4.71
C GLN A 3 17.01 -30.37 -5.84
N ASP A 4 15.78 -30.86 -5.73
CA ASP A 4 15.08 -31.67 -6.74
C ASP A 4 14.46 -30.82 -7.87
N ARG A 5 14.79 -29.53 -7.93
CA ARG A 5 14.23 -28.53 -8.87
C ARG A 5 12.74 -28.30 -8.70
N THR A 6 12.10 -28.79 -7.64
CA THR A 6 10.74 -28.38 -7.29
C THR A 6 10.78 -26.96 -6.70
N PHE A 7 9.65 -26.26 -6.77
CA PHE A 7 9.52 -24.97 -6.13
C PHE A 7 8.07 -24.71 -5.75
N ASP A 8 7.88 -24.13 -4.56
CA ASP A 8 6.62 -23.53 -4.16
C ASP A 8 6.67 -22.03 -4.39
N PHE A 9 5.57 -21.47 -4.88
CA PHE A 9 5.36 -20.04 -4.94
C PHE A 9 3.97 -19.71 -4.44
N LYS A 10 3.86 -18.61 -3.70
CA LYS A 10 2.59 -18.09 -3.19
C LYS A 10 2.29 -16.77 -3.88
N LEU A 11 1.08 -16.63 -4.41
CA LEU A 11 0.60 -15.36 -4.93
C LEU A 11 0.28 -14.45 -3.75
N LYS A 12 1.01 -13.34 -3.67
CA LYS A 12 0.76 -12.28 -2.68
C LYS A 12 -0.26 -11.28 -3.22
N THR A 13 -0.81 -10.47 -2.32
CA THR A 13 -1.70 -9.36 -2.67
C THR A 13 -0.96 -8.29 -3.49
N PRO A 14 -1.70 -7.55 -4.33
CA PRO A 14 -1.14 -6.49 -5.15
C PRO A 14 -0.32 -5.47 -4.35
N PRO A 15 0.70 -4.83 -4.93
CA PRO A 15 1.53 -3.84 -4.25
C PRO A 15 0.69 -2.73 -3.60
N ALA A 16 1.14 -2.25 -2.44
CA ALA A 16 0.46 -1.17 -1.73
C ALA A 16 0.34 0.10 -2.60
N SER A 17 1.36 0.38 -3.41
CA SER A 17 1.39 1.49 -4.36
C SER A 17 0.27 1.44 -5.39
N ASP A 18 -0.11 0.25 -5.84
CA ASP A 18 -1.13 0.08 -6.88
C ASP A 18 -2.53 0.23 -6.29
N LEU A 19 -2.72 -0.30 -5.09
CA LEU A 19 -3.95 -0.13 -4.32
C LEU A 19 -4.18 1.34 -3.98
N LEU A 20 -3.14 2.05 -3.55
CA LEU A 20 -3.19 3.48 -3.25
C LEU A 20 -3.45 4.34 -4.49
N ARG A 21 -2.83 4.01 -5.63
CA ARG A 21 -3.09 4.69 -6.91
C ARG A 21 -4.53 4.55 -7.36
N LYS A 22 -5.08 3.33 -7.30
CA LYS A 22 -6.48 3.06 -7.64
C LYS A 22 -7.44 3.79 -6.69
N ALA A 23 -7.15 3.79 -5.39
CA ALA A 23 -7.98 4.49 -4.41
C ALA A 23 -7.92 6.02 -4.56
N ALA A 24 -6.77 6.58 -4.95
CA ALA A 24 -6.60 8.01 -5.19
C ALA A 24 -7.01 8.47 -6.61
N GLY A 25 -7.29 7.54 -7.53
CA GLY A 25 -7.64 7.83 -8.92
C GLY A 25 -6.47 8.39 -9.75
N VAL A 26 -5.23 8.03 -9.42
CA VAL A 26 -4.02 8.56 -10.09
C VAL A 26 -3.23 7.46 -10.79
N GLU A 27 -2.71 7.74 -11.98
CA GLU A 27 -1.92 6.76 -12.74
C GLU A 27 -0.48 6.63 -12.22
N LYS A 28 0.09 7.73 -11.72
CA LYS A 28 1.48 7.80 -11.23
C LYS A 28 1.57 8.54 -9.90
N GLY A 29 2.53 8.13 -9.07
CA GLY A 29 2.91 8.87 -7.85
C GLY A 29 3.62 10.19 -8.16
N ALA A 30 3.80 11.03 -7.14
CA ALA A 30 4.52 12.28 -7.26
C ALA A 30 5.99 12.07 -7.63
N ALA A 31 6.50 12.87 -8.57
CA ALA A 31 7.93 12.90 -8.88
C ALA A 31 8.77 13.37 -7.67
N ASN A 32 8.23 14.31 -6.89
CA ASN A 32 8.80 14.72 -5.62
C ASN A 32 7.69 14.82 -4.55
N PRO A 33 7.58 13.83 -3.65
CA PRO A 33 6.53 13.76 -2.62
C PRO A 33 6.55 14.89 -1.59
N LYS A 34 7.69 15.58 -1.45
CA LYS A 34 7.87 16.69 -0.51
C LYS A 34 7.30 18.00 -1.07
N THR A 35 7.37 18.21 -2.37
CA THR A 35 6.94 19.47 -3.02
C THR A 35 5.60 19.34 -3.76
N GLY A 36 5.25 18.16 -4.23
CA GLY A 36 3.99 17.90 -4.95
C GLY A 36 3.16 16.79 -4.31
N LYS A 37 1.88 17.07 -4.08
CA LYS A 37 0.88 16.05 -3.76
C LYS A 37 0.06 15.75 -5.00
N VAL A 38 -0.10 14.48 -5.33
CA VAL A 38 -0.76 14.04 -6.58
C VAL A 38 -2.16 13.48 -6.35
N GLY A 39 -2.53 13.15 -5.12
CA GLY A 39 -3.85 12.60 -4.80
C GLY A 39 -4.15 12.63 -3.31
N LYS A 40 -5.40 12.30 -2.98
CA LYS A 40 -5.88 12.24 -1.59
C LYS A 40 -6.73 10.99 -1.40
N ILE A 41 -6.64 10.39 -0.22
CA ILE A 41 -7.51 9.27 0.20
C ILE A 41 -8.05 9.51 1.60
N SER A 42 -9.24 8.98 1.87
CA SER A 42 -9.84 9.01 3.21
C SER A 42 -9.19 7.98 4.14
N LYS A 43 -9.33 8.17 5.47
CA LYS A 43 -8.91 7.15 6.45
C LYS A 43 -9.65 5.82 6.28
N SER A 44 -10.93 5.86 5.87
CA SER A 44 -11.71 4.65 5.59
C SER A 44 -11.10 3.82 4.47
N LYS A 45 -10.69 4.46 3.35
CA LYS A 45 -10.02 3.77 2.24
C LYS A 45 -8.66 3.23 2.64
N LEU A 46 -7.93 3.95 3.47
CA LEU A 46 -6.65 3.47 3.99
C LEU A 46 -6.82 2.21 4.87
N LYS A 47 -7.90 2.15 5.67
CA LYS A 47 -8.25 0.96 6.46
C LYS A 47 -8.62 -0.23 5.56
N GLU A 48 -9.47 -0.04 4.56
CA GLU A 48 -9.82 -1.10 3.59
C GLU A 48 -8.57 -1.69 2.89
N ILE A 49 -7.62 -0.83 2.51
CA ILE A 49 -6.36 -1.26 1.88
C ILE A 49 -5.48 -2.02 2.88
N ALA A 50 -5.42 -1.56 4.14
CA ALA A 50 -4.66 -2.21 5.19
C ALA A 50 -5.23 -3.60 5.52
N GLU A 51 -6.55 -3.74 5.65
CA GLU A 51 -7.22 -5.02 5.87
C GLU A 51 -6.96 -5.99 4.73
N ARG A 52 -7.10 -5.52 3.48
CA ARG A 52 -6.83 -6.36 2.30
C ARG A 52 -5.39 -6.84 2.22
N LYS A 53 -4.43 -6.03 2.69
CA LYS A 53 -3.00 -6.34 2.62
C LYS A 53 -2.46 -7.01 3.89
N MET A 54 -3.29 -7.15 4.92
CA MET A 54 -2.88 -7.63 6.25
C MET A 54 -2.19 -9.00 6.19
N GLU A 55 -2.68 -9.92 5.35
CA GLU A 55 -2.10 -11.27 5.20
C GLU A 55 -0.66 -11.28 4.68
N ASP A 56 -0.21 -10.19 4.04
CA ASP A 56 1.16 -10.03 3.55
C ASP A 56 2.00 -9.04 4.36
N LEU A 57 1.39 -8.36 5.34
CA LEU A 57 2.07 -7.43 6.22
C LEU A 57 2.52 -8.14 7.48
N ASN A 58 3.68 -7.74 7.99
CA ASN A 58 4.18 -8.20 9.29
C ASN A 58 3.58 -7.38 10.46
N SER A 59 2.44 -6.73 10.24
CA SER A 59 1.80 -5.88 11.24
C SER A 59 1.02 -6.74 12.23
N ASN A 60 1.07 -6.40 13.52
CA ASN A 60 0.39 -7.15 14.58
C ASN A 60 -1.10 -6.79 14.70
N ASP A 61 -1.46 -5.57 14.27
CA ASP A 61 -2.80 -5.02 14.35
C ASP A 61 -3.12 -4.16 13.12
N ILE A 62 -4.40 -3.83 12.94
CA ILE A 62 -4.89 -3.03 11.81
C ILE A 62 -4.30 -1.62 11.85
N GLU A 63 -4.06 -1.03 13.02
CA GLU A 63 -3.49 0.32 13.11
C GLU A 63 -2.03 0.37 12.62
N GLY A 64 -1.25 -0.67 12.93
CA GLY A 64 0.10 -0.88 12.44
C GLY A 64 0.10 -1.07 10.93
N ALA A 65 -0.83 -1.87 10.40
CA ALA A 65 -0.99 -2.02 8.96
C ALA A 65 -1.35 -0.69 8.30
N MET A 66 -2.28 0.07 8.88
CA MET A 66 -2.64 1.42 8.44
C MET A 66 -1.42 2.36 8.44
N LYS A 67 -0.56 2.33 9.46
CA LYS A 67 0.69 3.13 9.49
C LYS A 67 1.65 2.75 8.36
N VAL A 68 1.80 1.47 8.05
CA VAL A 68 2.64 1.00 6.93
C VAL A 68 2.10 1.49 5.59
N ILE A 69 0.79 1.37 5.38
CA ILE A 69 0.13 1.88 4.16
C ILE A 69 0.22 3.41 4.08
N ALA A 70 0.05 4.12 5.20
CA ALA A 70 0.17 5.57 5.26
C ALA A 70 1.60 6.05 4.94
N GLY A 71 2.62 5.32 5.40
CA GLY A 71 4.02 5.58 5.03
C GLY A 71 4.23 5.48 3.51
N THR A 72 3.63 4.47 2.89
CA THR A 72 3.67 4.28 1.43
C THR A 72 2.95 5.43 0.71
N ALA A 73 1.76 5.82 1.16
CA ALA A 73 1.02 6.96 0.61
C ALA A 73 1.85 8.25 0.68
N ARG A 74 2.49 8.51 1.83
CA ARG A 74 3.35 9.69 2.03
C ARG A 74 4.53 9.70 1.06
N SER A 75 5.19 8.57 0.84
CA SER A 75 6.30 8.41 -0.11
C SER A 75 5.85 8.51 -1.57
N MET A 76 4.57 8.31 -1.87
CA MET A 76 4.01 8.51 -3.20
C MET A 76 3.46 9.92 -3.43
N GLY A 77 3.46 10.78 -2.40
CA GLY A 77 2.83 12.10 -2.47
C GLY A 77 1.29 12.03 -2.46
N ILE A 78 0.72 10.98 -1.92
CA ILE A 78 -0.72 10.85 -1.67
C ILE A 78 -0.98 11.30 -0.22
N GLU A 79 -1.90 12.25 -0.04
CA GLU A 79 -2.27 12.76 1.27
C GLU A 79 -3.42 11.93 1.86
N VAL A 80 -3.33 11.61 3.14
CA VAL A 80 -4.43 10.95 3.87
C VAL A 80 -5.18 12.04 4.62
N LYS A 81 -6.43 12.28 4.26
CA LYS A 81 -7.34 13.18 4.98
C LYS A 81 -8.47 12.36 5.62
N ASP A 82 -9.13 12.92 6.64
CA ASP A 82 -10.28 12.28 7.28
C ASP A 82 -11.38 11.93 6.26
#